data_AF-A0A8J0T4Z7-F1
#
_entry.id   AF-A0A8J0T4Z7-F1
#
_cell.length_a   1.000
_cell.length_b   1.000
_cell.length_c   1.000
_cell.angle_alpha   90.00
_cell.angle_beta   90.00
_cell.angle_gamma   90.00
#
_symmetry.space_group_name_H-M   'P 1'
#
loop_
_entity.id
_entity.type
_entity.pdbx_description
1 polymer ?
#
loop_
_entity_poly.entity_id
_entity_poly.type
_entity_poly.pdbx_seq_one_letter_code
_entity_poly.pdbx_strand_id
1 'polypeptide(L)'
;MSCFSTEHAQQLLHNKYVAILGDSIQRSVYKDLVKFLQDGNFLTEHQLKCKGEKTFLKDTLIEGGVLEEMHNRVTYREVRQYRTNHHLVRFYFLTRAYSDYMESILSDFKADQKPDVLIINSCIWDVNRYNDIQLKEYKSNLQTLFRRLHEVLTPESLIIWNMTMPAGFRDTEMPEYVRYNIRWDVIDGNFYGATFANLYDLDVVDMHYHFRLELPHRCKDAVHWNQIAHRKSTQILLTHIAKAWGVEVPRGASVSGAPSRVVTWRSGNAEPFEKDRVLGRDSCRWEKEPLRGYCPGYTSFDERSRDIRGAPPRGPYPFHGMNMMMNIAPHPPFPPMNFGYFPDHKQFEDQQRLPMRRPIKQRDGRIHPYRIPTSFPSRIY
;
A
#
# COMPACT_ATOMS: atom_id res chain seq x y z
N MET A 1 15.04 -8.26 -8.35
CA MET A 1 14.36 -7.77 -7.14
C MET A 1 15.40 -7.73 -6.03
N SER A 2 15.48 -6.65 -5.25
CA SER A 2 16.30 -6.63 -4.03
C SER A 2 15.84 -7.73 -3.09
N CYS A 3 16.79 -8.40 -2.44
CA CYS A 3 16.49 -9.52 -1.55
C CYS A 3 17.29 -9.32 -0.26
N PHE A 4 16.62 -8.80 0.77
CA PHE A 4 17.16 -8.80 2.11
C PHE A 4 17.26 -10.25 2.60
N SER A 5 18.36 -10.55 3.30
CA SER A 5 18.43 -11.71 4.18
C SER A 5 17.94 -11.32 5.58
N THR A 6 17.80 -12.29 6.47
CA THR A 6 17.49 -12.05 7.88
C THR A 6 18.50 -11.11 8.52
N GLU A 7 19.79 -11.32 8.25
CA GLU A 7 20.89 -10.52 8.82
C GLU A 7 20.84 -9.08 8.31
N HIS A 8 20.56 -8.88 7.02
CA HIS A 8 20.38 -7.53 6.46
C HIS A 8 19.19 -6.81 7.10
N ALA A 9 18.07 -7.51 7.34
CA ALA A 9 16.89 -6.92 7.96
C ALA A 9 17.12 -6.58 9.44
N GLN A 10 17.78 -7.48 10.19
CA GLN A 10 18.19 -7.24 11.57
C GLN A 10 19.13 -6.04 11.65
N GLN A 11 20.14 -5.98 10.79
CA GLN A 11 21.08 -4.86 10.79
C GLN A 11 20.42 -3.53 10.41
N LEU A 12 19.51 -3.53 9.43
CA LEU A 12 18.76 -2.34 9.03
C LEU A 12 17.91 -1.81 10.19
N LEU A 13 17.22 -2.71 10.91
CA LEU A 13 16.29 -2.36 11.99
C LEU A 13 16.93 -2.42 13.39
N HIS A 14 18.26 -2.45 13.47
CA HIS A 14 18.97 -2.55 14.73
C HIS A 14 18.79 -1.29 15.59
N ASN A 15 18.36 -1.48 16.84
CA ASN A 15 17.91 -0.47 17.79
C ASN A 15 16.80 0.44 17.26
N LYS A 16 15.93 -0.09 16.37
CA LYS A 16 14.79 0.63 15.81
C LYS A 16 13.47 0.16 16.41
N TYR A 17 12.56 1.10 16.57
CA TYR A 17 11.16 0.85 16.84
C TYR A 17 10.32 0.98 15.57
N VAL A 18 9.75 -0.14 15.12
CA VAL A 18 8.80 -0.21 14.00
C VAL A 18 7.37 -0.40 14.54
N ALA A 19 6.48 0.53 14.25
CA ALA A 19 5.05 0.40 14.53
C ALA A 19 4.27 0.10 13.24
N ILE A 20 3.38 -0.90 13.28
CA ILE A 20 2.54 -1.32 12.15
C ILE A 20 1.07 -1.22 12.56
N LEU A 21 0.34 -0.36 11.87
CA LEU A 21 -1.04 0.00 12.19
C LEU A 21 -1.95 -0.43 11.04
N GLY A 22 -2.95 -1.25 11.31
CA GLY A 22 -3.94 -1.58 10.30
C GLY A 22 -4.75 -2.84 10.55
N ASP A 23 -5.30 -3.39 9.50
CA ASP A 23 -6.21 -4.54 9.57
C ASP A 23 -5.49 -5.89 9.65
N SER A 24 -6.21 -6.97 9.34
CA SER A 24 -5.68 -8.33 9.32
C SER A 24 -4.56 -8.54 8.30
N ILE A 25 -4.53 -7.77 7.21
CA ILE A 25 -3.45 -7.82 6.22
C ILE A 25 -2.18 -7.23 6.85
N GLN A 26 -2.30 -6.10 7.56
CA GLN A 26 -1.16 -5.51 8.28
C GLN A 26 -0.71 -6.36 9.48
N ARG A 27 -1.61 -7.09 10.13
CA ARG A 27 -1.22 -8.13 11.11
C ARG A 27 -0.32 -9.18 10.49
N SER A 28 -0.63 -9.62 9.26
CA SER A 28 0.21 -10.57 8.54
C SER A 28 1.55 -9.96 8.09
N VAL A 29 1.60 -8.66 7.75
CA VAL A 29 2.87 -7.93 7.52
C VAL A 29 3.72 -7.92 8.80
N TYR A 30 3.12 -7.59 9.94
CA TYR A 30 3.78 -7.66 11.25
C TYR A 30 4.32 -9.07 11.54
N LYS A 31 3.47 -10.10 11.40
CA LYS A 31 3.86 -11.48 11.66
C LYS A 31 5.00 -11.94 10.74
N ASP A 32 4.95 -11.58 9.45
CA ASP A 32 6.01 -11.93 8.52
C ASP A 32 7.31 -11.21 8.88
N LEU A 33 7.28 -9.92 9.22
CA LEU A 33 8.48 -9.20 9.67
C LEU A 33 9.07 -9.81 10.94
N VAL A 34 8.26 -10.14 11.95
CA VAL A 34 8.71 -10.78 13.19
C VAL A 34 9.32 -12.16 12.93
N LYS A 35 8.73 -12.94 12.02
CA LYS A 35 9.30 -14.22 11.62
C LYS A 35 10.60 -14.05 10.83
N PHE A 36 10.61 -13.09 9.92
CA PHE A 36 11.75 -12.79 9.07
C PHE A 36 12.97 -12.35 9.89
N LEU A 37 12.75 -11.53 10.92
CA LEU A 37 13.80 -11.12 11.88
C LEU A 37 14.34 -12.26 12.76
N GLN A 38 13.71 -13.43 12.77
CA GLN A 38 14.12 -14.56 13.61
C GLN A 38 14.79 -15.67 12.81
N ASP A 39 14.10 -16.21 11.80
CA ASP A 39 14.54 -17.43 11.12
C ASP A 39 14.47 -17.36 9.59
N GLY A 40 14.01 -16.25 9.02
CA GLY A 40 13.93 -16.09 7.57
C GLY A 40 12.87 -16.95 6.87
N ASN A 41 12.19 -17.86 7.57
CA ASN A 41 11.22 -18.78 6.96
C ASN A 41 9.89 -18.06 6.66
N PHE A 42 9.11 -18.58 5.72
CA PHE A 42 7.78 -18.08 5.45
C PHE A 42 6.80 -18.41 6.58
N LEU A 43 5.78 -17.56 6.76
CA LEU A 43 4.64 -17.90 7.61
C LEU A 43 3.96 -19.19 7.11
N THR A 44 3.48 -20.01 8.05
CA THR A 44 2.57 -21.11 7.71
C THR A 44 1.16 -20.58 7.49
N GLU A 45 0.33 -21.34 6.78
CA GLU A 45 -1.08 -21.00 6.58
C GLU A 45 -1.82 -20.86 7.92
N HIS A 46 -1.49 -21.72 8.90
CA HIS A 46 -2.02 -21.62 10.26
C HIS A 46 -1.64 -20.28 10.90
N GLN A 47 -0.37 -19.87 10.81
CA GLN A 47 0.11 -18.60 11.40
C GLN A 47 -0.57 -17.36 10.78
N LEU A 48 -0.86 -17.40 9.47
CA LEU A 48 -1.61 -16.35 8.77
C LEU A 48 -3.07 -16.25 9.26
N LYS A 49 -3.71 -17.40 9.52
CA LYS A 49 -5.12 -17.46 9.95
C LYS A 49 -5.30 -17.15 11.43
N CYS A 50 -4.34 -17.50 12.28
CA CYS A 50 -4.39 -17.21 13.71
C CYS A 50 -4.48 -15.71 13.97
N LYS A 51 -5.31 -15.34 14.95
CA LYS A 51 -5.46 -13.96 15.43
C LYS A 51 -5.71 -13.97 16.93
N GLY A 52 -5.25 -12.93 17.61
CA GLY A 52 -5.48 -12.76 19.03
C GLY A 52 -4.79 -13.80 19.92
N GLU A 53 -3.88 -14.65 19.42
CA GLU A 53 -3.16 -15.60 20.25
C GLU A 53 -2.25 -14.92 21.28
N LYS A 54 -2.08 -15.50 22.48
CA LYS A 54 -1.24 -14.94 23.56
C LYS A 54 0.19 -14.65 23.13
N THR A 55 0.75 -15.51 22.27
CA THR A 55 2.10 -15.37 21.71
C THR A 55 2.15 -15.91 20.28
N PHE A 56 2.94 -15.23 19.46
CA PHE A 56 3.35 -15.59 18.11
C PHE A 56 4.87 -15.40 18.04
N LEU A 57 5.62 -16.50 17.90
CA LEU A 57 7.09 -16.50 17.78
C LEU A 57 7.80 -15.52 18.75
N LYS A 58 7.62 -15.73 20.06
CA LYS A 58 8.23 -14.91 21.13
C LYS A 58 7.76 -13.46 21.19
N ASP A 59 6.75 -13.08 20.40
CA ASP A 59 6.00 -11.86 20.66
C ASP A 59 5.06 -12.05 21.85
N THR A 60 4.46 -10.96 22.31
CA THR A 60 3.43 -10.96 23.35
C THR A 60 2.23 -10.16 22.89
N LEU A 61 1.05 -10.66 23.19
CA LEU A 61 -0.21 -9.91 23.09
C LEU A 61 -0.33 -8.97 24.29
N ILE A 62 -0.44 -7.67 24.02
CA ILE A 62 -0.47 -6.59 25.02
C ILE A 62 -1.92 -6.22 25.37
N GLU A 63 -2.79 -6.16 24.37
CA GLU A 63 -4.20 -5.73 24.51
C GLU A 63 -5.09 -6.51 23.55
N GLY A 64 -6.35 -6.73 23.93
CA GLY A 64 -7.36 -7.36 23.09
C GLY A 64 -7.06 -8.83 22.80
N GLY A 65 -7.48 -9.32 21.64
CA GLY A 65 -7.33 -10.73 21.29
C GLY A 65 -7.98 -11.66 22.33
N VAL A 66 -7.30 -12.75 22.71
CA VAL A 66 -7.77 -13.69 23.74
C VAL A 66 -7.64 -13.18 25.18
N LEU A 67 -7.11 -11.96 25.40
CA LEU A 67 -7.19 -11.30 26.72
C LEU A 67 -8.59 -10.73 26.97
N GLU A 68 -9.39 -10.58 25.91
CA GLU A 68 -10.75 -10.08 25.92
C GLU A 68 -11.68 -11.02 25.12
N GLU A 69 -12.95 -10.63 24.96
CA GLU A 69 -13.88 -11.37 24.12
C GLU A 69 -13.52 -11.19 22.63
N MET A 70 -13.15 -12.29 21.97
CA MET A 70 -12.84 -12.30 20.55
C MET A 70 -14.09 -12.05 19.69
N HIS A 71 -14.07 -10.99 18.87
CA HIS A 71 -15.18 -10.66 17.96
C HIS A 71 -14.72 -9.98 16.66
N ASN A 72 -15.62 -9.84 15.68
CA ASN A 72 -15.34 -9.28 14.34
C ASN A 72 -15.96 -7.89 14.09
N ARG A 73 -16.21 -7.13 15.16
CA ARG A 73 -16.87 -5.81 15.14
C ARG A 73 -15.85 -4.66 15.03
N VAL A 74 -16.33 -3.44 14.76
CA VAL A 74 -15.51 -2.22 14.66
C VAL A 74 -14.81 -1.84 15.97
N THR A 75 -15.25 -2.41 17.10
CA THR A 75 -14.63 -2.25 18.41
C THR A 75 -13.46 -3.20 18.65
N TYR A 76 -13.10 -4.07 17.68
CA TYR A 76 -12.03 -5.06 17.91
C TYR A 76 -10.70 -4.37 18.09
N ARG A 77 -9.95 -4.84 19.09
CA ARG A 77 -8.60 -4.36 19.44
C ARG A 77 -7.66 -5.55 19.50
N GLU A 78 -6.43 -5.31 19.08
CA GLU A 78 -5.34 -6.25 19.19
C GLU A 78 -4.03 -5.47 19.11
N VAL A 79 -3.28 -5.46 20.21
CA VAL A 79 -1.93 -4.86 20.25
C VAL A 79 -0.93 -5.97 20.49
N ARG A 80 0.04 -6.13 19.59
CA ARG A 80 1.10 -7.14 19.71
C ARG A 80 2.46 -6.48 19.76
N GLN A 81 3.39 -7.07 20.51
CA GLN A 81 4.74 -6.57 20.61
C GLN A 81 5.76 -7.70 20.53
N TYR A 82 6.67 -7.59 19.57
CA TYR A 82 7.90 -8.35 19.51
C TYR A 82 9.05 -7.45 19.99
N ARG A 83 9.75 -7.88 21.04
CA ARG A 83 10.86 -7.11 21.61
C ARG A 83 12.05 -8.02 21.89
N THR A 84 13.21 -7.57 21.43
CA THR A 84 14.53 -8.11 21.82
C THR A 84 15.37 -6.98 22.40
N ASN A 85 16.65 -7.24 22.71
CA ASN A 85 17.59 -6.19 23.12
C ASN A 85 17.81 -5.12 22.04
N HIS A 86 17.57 -5.45 20.76
CA HIS A 86 17.93 -4.60 19.61
C HIS A 86 16.78 -4.34 18.64
N HIS A 87 15.60 -4.92 18.83
CA HIS A 87 14.48 -4.75 17.90
C HIS A 87 13.19 -4.60 18.69
N LEU A 88 12.41 -3.59 18.33
CA LEU A 88 11.05 -3.42 18.82
C LEU A 88 10.12 -3.31 17.61
N VAL A 89 9.19 -4.26 17.48
CA VAL A 89 8.12 -4.21 16.49
C VAL A 89 6.81 -4.29 17.23
N ARG A 90 5.92 -3.31 17.01
CA ARG A 90 4.59 -3.28 17.62
C ARG A 90 3.51 -3.21 16.56
N PHE A 91 2.46 -4.00 16.72
CA PHE A 91 1.29 -3.99 15.86
C PHE A 91 0.08 -3.47 16.61
N TYR A 92 -0.76 -2.69 15.93
CA TYR A 92 -2.04 -2.18 16.43
C TYR A 92 -3.12 -2.45 15.39
N PHE A 93 -4.17 -3.17 15.78
CA PHE A 93 -5.29 -3.45 14.88
C PHE A 93 -6.21 -2.25 14.74
N LEU A 94 -6.33 -1.72 13.53
CA LEU A 94 -7.23 -0.62 13.22
C LEU A 94 -8.48 -1.11 12.49
N THR A 95 -9.60 -0.54 12.91
CA THR A 95 -10.87 -0.62 12.19
C THR A 95 -11.26 0.70 11.56
N ARG A 96 -10.47 1.78 11.76
CA ARG A 96 -10.75 3.12 11.22
C ARG A 96 -9.46 3.93 11.11
N ALA A 97 -9.33 4.76 10.07
CA ALA A 97 -8.17 5.63 9.86
C ALA A 97 -7.94 6.57 11.06
N TYR A 98 -9.01 7.15 11.59
CA TYR A 98 -8.97 8.02 12.76
C TYR A 98 -10.19 7.77 13.64
N SER A 99 -9.97 7.69 14.94
CA SER A 99 -10.97 7.40 15.97
C SER A 99 -10.38 7.69 17.36
N ASP A 100 -11.19 7.62 18.42
CA ASP A 100 -10.70 7.74 19.80
C ASP A 100 -9.61 6.70 20.13
N TYR A 101 -9.69 5.51 19.53
CA TYR A 101 -8.64 4.50 19.68
C TYR A 101 -7.33 4.89 18.97
N MET A 102 -7.40 5.57 17.82
CA MET A 102 -6.20 6.12 17.21
C MET A 102 -5.57 7.19 18.12
N GLU A 103 -6.39 8.04 18.74
CA GLU A 103 -5.89 9.04 19.69
C GLU A 103 -5.26 8.43 20.95
N SER A 104 -5.75 7.29 21.44
CA SER A 104 -5.07 6.56 22.52
C SER A 104 -3.69 6.04 22.08
N ILE A 105 -3.57 5.49 20.87
CA ILE A 105 -2.27 5.08 20.30
C ILE A 105 -1.31 6.27 20.18
N LEU A 106 -1.79 7.41 19.68
CA LEU A 106 -0.98 8.62 19.57
C LEU A 106 -0.57 9.18 20.94
N SER A 107 -1.40 9.00 21.96
CA SER A 107 -1.08 9.36 23.34
C SER A 107 0.03 8.46 23.90
N ASP A 108 -0.01 7.16 23.62
CA ASP A 108 1.07 6.24 23.98
C ASP A 108 2.40 6.63 23.31
N PHE A 109 2.39 7.02 22.02
CA PHE A 109 3.60 7.51 21.35
C PHE A 109 4.14 8.82 21.94
N LYS A 110 3.28 9.67 22.52
CA LYS A 110 3.72 10.87 23.23
C LYS A 110 4.36 10.54 24.57
N ALA A 111 3.79 9.59 25.31
CA ALA A 111 4.20 9.23 26.66
C ALA A 111 5.41 8.29 26.71
N ASP A 112 5.54 7.40 25.73
CA ASP A 112 6.60 6.39 25.60
C ASP A 112 7.56 6.74 24.44
N GLN A 113 8.28 5.73 23.93
CA GLN A 113 9.12 5.82 22.76
C GLN A 113 8.28 6.03 21.47
N LYS A 114 8.66 7.03 20.66
CA LYS A 114 8.10 7.25 19.32
C LYS A 114 8.71 6.25 18.32
N PRO A 115 7.94 5.74 17.35
CA PRO A 115 8.48 4.85 16.33
C PRO A 115 9.50 5.56 15.44
N ASP A 116 10.61 4.88 15.13
CA ASP A 116 11.52 5.27 14.06
C ASP A 116 10.86 5.05 12.69
N VAL A 117 10.01 4.03 12.58
CA VAL A 117 9.22 3.73 11.37
C VAL A 117 7.77 3.47 11.76
N LEU A 118 6.83 4.22 11.18
CA LEU A 118 5.39 3.98 11.29
C LEU A 118 4.85 3.52 9.93
N ILE A 119 4.32 2.31 9.86
CA ILE A 119 3.65 1.77 8.67
C ILE A 119 2.16 1.73 8.96
N ILE A 120 1.35 2.39 8.14
CA ILE A 120 -0.10 2.49 8.38
C ILE A 120 -0.93 2.17 7.12
N ASN A 121 -2.00 1.39 7.32
CA ASN A 121 -3.05 1.17 6.33
C ASN A 121 -4.39 0.91 7.04
N SER A 122 -5.47 1.57 6.62
CA SER A 122 -6.81 1.32 7.19
C SER A 122 -7.91 1.09 6.16
N CYS A 123 -7.60 1.23 4.86
CA CYS A 123 -8.57 1.45 3.79
C CYS A 123 -9.73 0.44 3.80
N ILE A 124 -9.46 -0.87 3.87
CA ILE A 124 -10.50 -1.90 3.73
C ILE A 124 -11.61 -1.74 4.76
N TRP A 125 -11.26 -1.47 6.01
CA TRP A 125 -12.25 -1.31 7.06
C TRP A 125 -13.04 -0.02 6.90
N ASP A 126 -12.36 1.10 6.63
CA ASP A 126 -13.02 2.39 6.44
C ASP A 126 -14.02 2.35 5.28
N VAL A 127 -13.66 1.75 4.14
CA VAL A 127 -14.51 1.78 2.94
C VAL A 127 -15.64 0.75 2.96
N ASN A 128 -15.50 -0.34 3.72
CA ASN A 128 -16.45 -1.48 3.66
C ASN A 128 -17.30 -1.68 4.92
N ARG A 129 -16.88 -1.18 6.09
CA ARG A 129 -17.58 -1.45 7.37
C ARG A 129 -18.38 -0.27 7.92
N TYR A 130 -18.22 0.91 7.31
CA TYR A 130 -18.96 2.10 7.69
C TYR A 130 -19.91 2.47 6.55
N ASN A 131 -21.08 3.02 6.90
CA ASN A 131 -22.03 3.51 5.92
C ASN A 131 -21.59 4.90 5.39
N ASP A 132 -20.34 5.00 4.93
CA ASP A 132 -19.73 6.23 4.48
C ASP A 132 -20.02 6.46 2.99
N ILE A 133 -20.96 7.35 2.72
CA ILE A 133 -21.39 7.68 1.37
C ILE A 133 -20.31 8.55 0.70
N GLN A 134 -19.77 8.07 -0.42
CA GLN A 134 -18.72 8.75 -1.21
C GLN A 134 -17.40 8.99 -0.45
N LEU A 135 -17.13 8.17 0.56
CA LEU A 135 -15.90 8.20 1.36
C LEU A 135 -15.66 9.55 2.06
N LYS A 136 -16.73 10.26 2.45
CA LYS A 136 -16.63 11.60 3.05
C LYS A 136 -15.94 11.54 4.41
N GLU A 137 -16.39 10.65 5.27
CA GLU A 137 -15.80 10.48 6.60
C GLU A 137 -14.38 9.94 6.49
N TYR A 138 -14.12 9.00 5.59
CA TYR A 138 -12.78 8.48 5.34
C TYR A 138 -11.79 9.58 4.96
N LYS A 139 -12.14 10.47 4.03
CA LYS A 139 -11.31 11.62 3.65
C LYS A 139 -11.03 12.55 4.84
N SER A 140 -12.06 12.89 5.61
CA SER A 140 -11.92 13.72 6.82
C SER A 140 -11.01 13.07 7.86
N ASN A 141 -11.13 11.75 8.03
CA ASN A 141 -10.31 10.98 8.96
C ASN A 141 -8.85 10.91 8.50
N LEU A 142 -8.58 10.74 7.20
CA LEU A 142 -7.23 10.76 6.66
C LEU A 142 -6.53 12.11 6.91
N GLN A 143 -7.21 13.21 6.61
CA GLN A 143 -6.67 14.55 6.86
C GLN A 143 -6.37 14.76 8.35
N THR A 144 -7.29 14.33 9.22
CA THR A 144 -7.12 14.44 10.67
C THR A 144 -5.95 13.58 11.14
N LEU A 145 -5.90 12.31 10.73
CA LEU A 145 -4.81 11.39 11.05
C LEU A 145 -3.46 11.97 10.65
N PHE A 146 -3.28 12.38 9.40
CA PHE A 146 -1.98 12.83 8.90
C PHE A 146 -1.50 14.11 9.57
N ARG A 147 -2.40 15.06 9.83
CA ARG A 147 -2.09 16.23 10.67
C ARG A 147 -1.66 15.80 12.08
N ARG A 148 -2.40 14.90 12.71
CA ARG A 148 -2.11 14.44 14.09
C ARG A 148 -0.80 13.67 14.18
N LEU A 149 -0.43 12.90 13.15
CA LEU A 149 0.86 12.22 13.08
C LEU A 149 2.02 13.22 13.11
N HIS A 150 1.94 14.32 12.36
CA HIS A 150 2.94 15.41 12.40
C HIS A 150 3.02 16.12 13.75
N GLU A 151 1.89 16.26 14.45
CA GLU A 151 1.86 16.88 15.77
C GLU A 151 2.45 15.97 16.88
N VAL A 152 2.45 14.64 16.66
CA VAL A 152 2.81 13.64 17.67
C VAL A 152 4.22 13.07 17.46
N LEU A 153 4.58 12.75 16.23
CA LEU A 153 5.83 12.08 15.89
C LEU A 153 6.97 13.07 15.68
N THR A 154 8.21 12.58 15.71
CA THR A 154 9.36 13.45 15.46
C THR A 154 9.60 13.59 13.95
N PRO A 155 10.24 14.68 13.50
CA PRO A 155 10.59 14.85 12.08
C PRO A 155 11.49 13.74 11.52
N GLU A 156 12.19 13.00 12.38
CA GLU A 156 13.05 11.87 12.01
C GLU A 156 12.28 10.55 11.84
N SER A 157 11.03 10.46 12.33
CA SER A 157 10.18 9.29 12.14
C SER A 157 9.82 9.11 10.66
N LEU A 158 10.10 7.92 10.12
CA LEU A 158 9.68 7.56 8.77
C LEU A 158 8.22 7.09 8.80
N ILE A 159 7.30 7.91 8.29
CA ILE A 159 5.87 7.60 8.23
C ILE A 159 5.53 7.11 6.82
N ILE A 160 5.06 5.87 6.71
CA ILE A 160 4.73 5.20 5.45
C ILE A 160 3.22 4.93 5.41
N TRP A 161 2.52 5.62 4.51
CA TRP A 161 1.19 5.22 4.06
C TRP A 161 1.30 4.02 3.12
N ASN A 162 1.03 2.83 3.65
CA ASN A 162 1.12 1.59 2.92
C ASN A 162 -0.21 1.37 2.20
N MET A 163 -0.30 1.57 0.89
CA MET A 163 -1.58 1.41 0.17
C MET A 163 -2.10 -0.03 0.25
N THR A 164 -3.40 -0.22 0.11
CA THR A 164 -4.03 -1.54 0.19
C THR A 164 -3.77 -2.33 -1.09
N MET A 165 -3.36 -3.59 -0.95
CA MET A 165 -3.25 -4.56 -2.04
C MET A 165 -4.59 -4.77 -2.77
N PRO A 166 -4.60 -5.26 -4.02
CA PRO A 166 -5.85 -5.45 -4.75
C PRO A 166 -6.84 -6.39 -4.03
N ALA A 167 -8.12 -5.97 -3.91
CA ALA A 167 -9.20 -6.74 -3.30
C ALA A 167 -10.45 -6.80 -4.22
N GLY A 168 -11.31 -7.82 -4.05
CA GLY A 168 -12.68 -7.84 -4.61
C GLY A 168 -12.87 -8.12 -6.11
N PHE A 169 -12.35 -9.22 -6.66
CA PHE A 169 -12.36 -9.46 -8.12
C PHE A 169 -13.36 -10.50 -8.64
N ARG A 170 -13.97 -11.35 -7.79
CA ARG A 170 -14.91 -12.38 -8.25
C ARG A 170 -16.22 -12.26 -7.49
N ASP A 171 -17.33 -12.18 -8.23
CA ASP A 171 -18.69 -12.09 -7.68
C ASP A 171 -19.05 -13.30 -6.80
N THR A 172 -18.40 -14.44 -7.04
CA THR A 172 -18.57 -15.69 -6.26
C THR A 172 -17.74 -15.73 -4.98
N GLU A 173 -16.85 -14.76 -4.74
CA GLU A 173 -15.89 -14.77 -3.63
C GLU A 173 -16.22 -13.76 -2.53
N MET A 174 -17.26 -12.93 -2.70
CA MET A 174 -17.65 -11.92 -1.72
C MET A 174 -18.75 -12.45 -0.80
N PRO A 175 -18.53 -12.50 0.53
CA PRO A 175 -19.60 -12.76 1.48
C PRO A 175 -20.73 -11.74 1.34
N GLU A 176 -21.97 -12.13 1.62
CA GLU A 176 -23.18 -11.29 1.50
C GLU A 176 -23.10 -9.96 2.29
N TYR A 177 -22.26 -9.91 3.34
CA TYR A 177 -22.05 -8.71 4.16
C TYR A 177 -20.94 -7.77 3.64
N VAL A 178 -20.24 -8.12 2.56
CA VAL A 178 -19.27 -7.24 1.90
C VAL A 178 -20.00 -6.43 0.85
N ARG A 179 -19.76 -5.12 0.83
CA ARG A 179 -20.39 -4.23 -0.16
C ARG A 179 -19.99 -4.68 -1.56
N TYR A 180 -20.98 -4.96 -2.42
CA TYR A 180 -20.77 -5.09 -3.86
C TYR A 180 -20.05 -3.83 -4.34
N ASN A 181 -18.76 -3.95 -4.71
CA ASN A 181 -17.78 -2.90 -5.09
C ASN A 181 -16.53 -2.70 -4.22
N ILE A 182 -16.20 -3.56 -3.26
CA ILE A 182 -14.95 -3.38 -2.47
C ILE A 182 -13.68 -3.13 -3.33
N ARG A 183 -13.62 -3.66 -4.56
CA ARG A 183 -12.55 -3.35 -5.53
C ARG A 183 -12.46 -1.87 -5.88
N TRP A 184 -13.57 -1.25 -6.26
CA TRP A 184 -13.59 0.16 -6.65
C TRP A 184 -13.43 1.05 -5.44
N ASP A 185 -14.07 0.69 -4.32
CA ASP A 185 -13.94 1.40 -3.06
C ASP A 185 -12.48 1.41 -2.57
N VAL A 186 -11.74 0.30 -2.73
CA VAL A 186 -10.30 0.24 -2.43
C VAL A 186 -9.48 1.07 -3.41
N ILE A 187 -9.83 1.12 -4.70
CA ILE A 187 -9.13 1.97 -5.68
C ILE A 187 -9.31 3.45 -5.31
N ASP A 188 -10.54 3.88 -5.04
CA ASP A 188 -10.84 5.25 -4.62
C ASP A 188 -10.18 5.57 -3.28
N GLY A 189 -10.29 4.68 -2.30
CA GLY A 189 -9.68 4.85 -0.99
C GLY A 189 -8.16 4.96 -1.06
N ASN A 190 -7.51 4.13 -1.87
CA ASN A 190 -6.08 4.22 -2.16
C ASN A 190 -5.70 5.55 -2.83
N PHE A 191 -6.51 6.03 -3.79
CA PHE A 191 -6.28 7.32 -4.44
C PHE A 191 -6.32 8.48 -3.43
N TYR A 192 -7.36 8.55 -2.59
CA TYR A 192 -7.44 9.61 -1.56
C TYR A 192 -6.36 9.47 -0.49
N GLY A 193 -6.07 8.24 -0.05
CA GLY A 193 -4.99 7.95 0.90
C GLY A 193 -3.64 8.44 0.41
N ALA A 194 -3.26 8.09 -0.82
CA ALA A 194 -2.00 8.52 -1.43
C ALA A 194 -1.97 10.04 -1.67
N THR A 195 -3.08 10.62 -2.14
CA THR A 195 -3.19 12.07 -2.37
C THR A 195 -2.96 12.86 -1.09
N PHE A 196 -3.66 12.50 -0.01
CA PHE A 196 -3.46 13.17 1.28
C PHE A 196 -2.09 12.88 1.87
N ALA A 197 -1.58 11.65 1.79
CA ALA A 197 -0.24 11.34 2.30
C ALA A 197 0.82 12.25 1.64
N ASN A 198 0.74 12.43 0.32
CA ASN A 198 1.62 13.34 -0.41
C ASN A 198 1.42 14.82 -0.01
N LEU A 199 0.19 15.28 0.23
CA LEU A 199 -0.07 16.65 0.72
C LEU A 199 0.51 16.93 2.10
N TYR A 200 0.70 15.88 2.91
CA TYR A 200 1.33 15.95 4.22
C TYR A 200 2.78 15.45 4.18
N ASP A 201 3.44 15.39 3.03
CA ASP A 201 4.85 14.95 2.91
C ASP A 201 5.15 13.59 3.57
N LEU A 202 4.19 12.65 3.55
CA LEU A 202 4.37 11.29 4.03
C LEU A 202 4.79 10.37 2.87
N ASP A 203 5.58 9.35 3.19
CA ASP A 203 5.99 8.36 2.21
C ASP A 203 4.80 7.48 1.82
N VAL A 204 4.68 7.15 0.54
CA VAL A 204 3.64 6.26 0.02
C VAL A 204 4.29 5.02 -0.60
N VAL A 205 3.86 3.84 -0.15
CA VAL A 205 4.23 2.58 -0.79
C VAL A 205 3.01 1.99 -1.47
N ASP A 206 3.04 1.96 -2.80
CA ASP A 206 1.93 1.48 -3.63
C ASP A 206 1.92 -0.06 -3.75
N MET A 207 1.43 -0.72 -2.70
CA MET A 207 1.22 -2.17 -2.74
C MET A 207 0.14 -2.56 -3.76
N HIS A 208 -0.78 -1.67 -4.11
CA HIS A 208 -1.77 -1.99 -5.13
C HIS A 208 -1.08 -2.27 -6.47
N TYR A 209 -0.17 -1.37 -6.87
CA TYR A 209 0.67 -1.54 -8.04
C TYR A 209 1.53 -2.81 -7.96
N HIS A 210 2.26 -3.01 -6.86
CA HIS A 210 3.18 -4.16 -6.73
C HIS A 210 2.51 -5.53 -6.80
N PHE A 211 1.21 -5.60 -6.48
CA PHE A 211 0.45 -6.85 -6.39
C PHE A 211 -0.64 -7.01 -7.46
N ARG A 212 -0.82 -6.03 -8.37
CA ARG A 212 -1.84 -6.08 -9.44
C ARG A 212 -1.73 -7.30 -10.36
N LEU A 213 -0.53 -7.86 -10.52
CA LEU A 213 -0.26 -9.07 -11.32
C LEU A 213 -0.01 -10.32 -10.46
N GLU A 214 -0.08 -10.21 -9.13
CA GLU A 214 0.21 -11.29 -8.18
C GLU A 214 -1.06 -11.97 -7.66
N LEU A 215 -2.20 -11.76 -8.33
CA LEU A 215 -3.51 -12.28 -7.92
C LEU A 215 -3.54 -13.81 -7.63
N PRO A 216 -2.70 -14.67 -8.24
CA PRO A 216 -2.62 -16.09 -7.86
C PRO A 216 -2.20 -16.32 -6.39
N HIS A 217 -1.57 -15.34 -5.74
CA HIS A 217 -1.18 -15.40 -4.33
C HIS A 217 -2.26 -14.85 -3.37
N ARG A 218 -3.37 -14.35 -3.90
CA ARG A 218 -4.52 -13.88 -3.12
C ARG A 218 -5.41 -15.07 -2.74
N CYS A 219 -5.91 -15.05 -1.50
CA CYS A 219 -6.81 -16.06 -0.97
C CYS A 219 -8.18 -16.01 -1.67
N LYS A 220 -8.93 -17.12 -1.54
CA LYS A 220 -10.27 -17.28 -2.14
C LYS A 220 -11.33 -16.32 -1.58
N ASP A 221 -11.09 -15.73 -0.41
CA ASP A 221 -11.94 -14.67 0.15
C ASP A 221 -11.73 -13.32 -0.54
N ALA A 222 -10.84 -13.27 -1.55
CA ALA A 222 -10.56 -12.13 -2.38
C ALA A 222 -10.07 -10.87 -1.63
N VAL A 223 -9.62 -11.02 -0.38
CA VAL A 223 -9.11 -9.95 0.48
C VAL A 223 -7.73 -10.30 1.03
N HIS A 224 -7.57 -11.50 1.60
CA HIS A 224 -6.32 -11.91 2.23
C HIS A 224 -5.32 -12.46 1.21
N TRP A 225 -4.07 -12.55 1.62
CA TRP A 225 -2.96 -12.97 0.77
C TRP A 225 -2.14 -14.06 1.46
N ASN A 226 -1.49 -14.91 0.67
CA ASN A 226 -0.68 -16.00 1.18
C ASN A 226 0.69 -15.53 1.68
N GLN A 227 1.49 -16.48 2.19
CA GLN A 227 2.80 -16.22 2.78
C GLN A 227 3.83 -15.66 1.78
N ILE A 228 3.74 -16.01 0.50
CA ILE A 228 4.65 -15.52 -0.54
C ILE A 228 4.41 -14.02 -0.75
N ALA A 229 3.14 -13.62 -0.83
CA ALA A 229 2.76 -12.24 -0.97
C ALA A 229 3.18 -11.39 0.24
N HIS A 230 2.98 -11.89 1.46
CA HIS A 230 3.41 -11.18 2.67
C HIS A 230 4.93 -11.03 2.75
N ARG A 231 5.72 -12.06 2.39
CA ARG A 231 7.17 -11.91 2.30
C ARG A 231 7.59 -10.88 1.26
N LYS A 232 6.95 -10.87 0.08
CA LYS A 232 7.17 -9.84 -0.94
C LYS A 232 6.87 -8.44 -0.40
N SER A 233 5.79 -8.28 0.37
CA SER A 233 5.43 -7.02 1.01
C SER A 233 6.50 -6.56 2.00
N THR A 234 6.98 -7.44 2.87
CA THR A 234 8.10 -7.17 3.79
C THR A 234 9.36 -6.72 3.05
N GLN A 235 9.73 -7.40 1.97
CA GLN A 235 10.91 -7.05 1.16
C GLN A 235 10.78 -5.67 0.49
N ILE A 236 9.57 -5.30 0.03
CA ILE A 236 9.28 -3.97 -0.51
C ILE A 236 9.43 -2.91 0.59
N LEU A 237 8.85 -3.14 1.77
CA LEU A 237 8.93 -2.22 2.91
C LEU A 237 10.37 -2.03 3.39
N LEU A 238 11.15 -3.11 3.56
CA LEU A 238 12.56 -3.02 3.93
C LEU A 238 13.40 -2.28 2.87
N THR A 239 13.10 -2.51 1.58
CA THR A 239 13.75 -1.77 0.49
C THR A 239 13.43 -0.28 0.57
N HIS A 240 12.18 0.07 0.88
CA HIS A 240 11.76 1.46 1.05
C HIS A 240 12.45 2.13 2.23
N ILE A 241 12.44 1.47 3.39
CA ILE A 241 13.09 1.94 4.63
C ILE A 241 14.60 2.16 4.39
N ALA A 242 15.29 1.19 3.79
CA ALA A 242 16.72 1.32 3.50
C ALA A 242 17.01 2.51 2.57
N LYS A 243 16.20 2.71 1.52
CA LYS A 243 16.35 3.87 0.63
C LYS A 243 16.10 5.19 1.35
N ALA A 244 15.06 5.28 2.17
CA ALA A 244 14.74 6.47 2.94
C ALA A 244 15.88 6.86 3.90
N TRP A 245 16.58 5.87 4.45
CA TRP A 245 17.75 6.08 5.32
C TRP A 245 19.10 6.15 4.58
N GLY A 246 19.10 6.07 3.24
CA GLY A 246 20.34 6.09 2.44
C GLY A 246 21.24 4.87 2.64
N VAL A 247 20.70 3.76 3.14
CA VAL A 247 21.42 2.49 3.33
C VAL A 247 21.41 1.71 2.01
N GLU A 248 22.55 1.12 1.62
CA GLU A 248 22.61 0.32 0.40
C GLU A 248 21.67 -0.89 0.48
N VAL A 249 20.81 -1.02 -0.52
CA VAL A 249 19.89 -2.14 -0.63
C VAL A 249 20.66 -3.36 -1.14
N PRO A 250 20.58 -4.53 -0.45
CA PRO A 250 21.23 -5.74 -0.92
C PRO A 250 20.82 -6.08 -2.36
N ARG A 251 21.82 -6.21 -3.24
CA ARG A 251 21.60 -6.69 -4.60
C ARG A 251 21.31 -8.18 -4.49
N GLY A 252 20.10 -8.59 -4.87
CA GLY A 252 19.82 -10.02 -5.05
C GLY A 252 20.83 -10.57 -6.04
N ALA A 253 21.39 -11.76 -5.78
CA ALA A 253 22.31 -12.42 -6.70
C ALA A 253 21.69 -12.42 -8.10
N SER A 254 22.20 -11.57 -8.98
CA SER A 254 21.77 -11.54 -10.36
C SER A 254 22.27 -12.82 -11.00
N VAL A 255 21.36 -13.70 -11.42
CA VAL A 255 21.68 -14.60 -12.53
C VAL A 255 22.03 -13.68 -13.70
N SER A 256 23.29 -13.72 -14.10
CA SER A 256 23.86 -12.90 -15.17
C SER A 256 23.00 -12.99 -16.43
N GLY A 257 22.55 -11.84 -16.95
CA GLY A 257 22.06 -11.73 -18.32
C GLY A 257 20.62 -11.27 -18.51
N ALA A 258 20.24 -10.09 -18.02
CA ALA A 258 19.19 -9.29 -18.66
C ALA A 258 19.37 -7.81 -18.33
N PRO A 259 19.39 -6.90 -19.33
CA PRO A 259 19.54 -5.48 -19.06
C PRO A 259 18.27 -4.96 -18.38
N SER A 260 18.39 -4.58 -17.10
CA SER A 260 17.37 -3.80 -16.42
C SER A 260 17.30 -2.42 -17.05
N ARG A 261 16.25 -2.14 -17.82
CA ARG A 261 15.84 -0.77 -18.12
C ARG A 261 15.35 -0.12 -16.83
N VAL A 262 16.27 0.52 -16.12
CA VAL A 262 15.94 1.49 -15.08
C VAL A 262 15.44 2.73 -15.80
N VAL A 263 14.13 2.98 -15.74
CA VAL A 263 13.57 4.29 -16.11
C VAL A 263 13.78 5.19 -14.90
N THR A 264 14.83 6.02 -14.94
CA THR A 264 14.97 7.16 -14.04
C THR A 264 14.18 8.32 -14.63
N TRP A 265 13.18 8.81 -13.88
CA TRP A 265 12.52 10.07 -14.21
C TRP A 265 13.47 11.21 -13.84
N ARG A 266 14.07 11.86 -14.84
CA ARG A 266 14.65 13.20 -14.68
C ARG A 266 13.70 14.21 -15.33
N SER A 267 13.15 15.08 -14.51
CA SER A 267 12.45 16.29 -14.91
C SER A 267 13.43 17.33 -15.47
N GLY A 268 13.13 17.87 -16.65
CA GLY A 268 13.65 19.16 -17.14
C GLY A 268 14.78 19.08 -18.17
N ASN A 269 14.43 19.23 -19.45
CA ASN A 269 14.84 20.33 -20.34
C ASN A 269 14.41 20.01 -21.77
N ALA A 270 13.37 20.71 -22.24
CA ALA A 270 13.01 20.81 -23.64
C ALA A 270 13.81 21.96 -24.25
N GLU A 271 14.37 21.76 -25.45
CA GLU A 271 14.73 22.73 -26.51
C GLU A 271 15.37 21.92 -27.68
N PRO A 272 15.38 22.38 -28.95
CA PRO A 272 14.24 22.37 -29.85
C PRO A 272 14.50 21.57 -31.15
N PHE A 273 13.41 21.38 -31.89
CA PHE A 273 13.27 21.05 -33.32
C PHE A 273 14.54 21.14 -34.21
N GLU A 274 14.89 20.03 -34.88
CA GLU A 274 15.66 20.09 -36.13
C GLU A 274 15.00 19.23 -37.21
N LYS A 275 14.79 19.89 -38.36
CA LYS A 275 14.25 19.35 -39.61
C LYS A 275 15.32 18.56 -40.36
N ASP A 276 14.81 17.79 -41.33
CA ASP A 276 15.50 17.21 -42.49
C ASP A 276 16.10 15.81 -42.34
N ARG A 277 15.42 14.84 -42.94
CA ARG A 277 15.96 14.10 -44.08
C ARG A 277 14.87 13.37 -44.87
N VAL A 278 14.79 13.74 -46.15
CA VAL A 278 14.00 13.15 -47.22
C VAL A 278 14.80 12.03 -47.90
N LEU A 279 14.08 11.16 -48.62
CA LEU A 279 14.46 10.18 -49.66
C LEU A 279 14.35 8.70 -49.18
N GLY A 280 13.58 7.81 -49.82
CA GLY A 280 12.95 7.86 -51.14
C GLY A 280 11.87 6.78 -51.37
N ARG A 281 11.23 6.93 -52.53
CA ARG A 281 10.17 6.10 -53.17
C ARG A 281 10.68 4.66 -53.43
N ASP A 282 9.90 3.61 -53.66
CA ASP A 282 8.70 3.33 -54.48
C ASP A 282 7.90 2.18 -53.79
N SER A 283 6.66 1.77 -54.06
CA SER A 283 5.77 1.81 -55.23
C SER A 283 4.31 1.56 -54.79
N CYS A 284 3.36 2.17 -55.48
CA CYS A 284 1.90 2.06 -55.28
C CYS A 284 1.29 0.72 -55.70
N ARG A 285 0.22 0.27 -55.02
CA ARG A 285 -1.02 -0.19 -55.70
C ARG A 285 -2.26 0.02 -54.81
N TRP A 286 -3.31 0.52 -55.44
CA TRP A 286 -4.55 1.06 -54.89
C TRP A 286 -5.63 -0.01 -54.68
N GLU A 287 -6.49 0.17 -53.67
CA GLU A 287 -7.96 -0.02 -53.80
C GLU A 287 -8.72 0.66 -52.65
N LYS A 288 -9.95 1.12 -52.94
CA LYS A 288 -10.72 2.18 -52.25
C LYS A 288 -11.75 1.67 -51.23
N GLU A 289 -11.79 2.34 -50.05
CA GLU A 289 -12.92 2.74 -49.16
C GLU A 289 -13.89 1.70 -48.51
N PRO A 290 -14.67 2.03 -47.45
CA PRO A 290 -14.58 3.13 -46.46
C PRO A 290 -14.59 2.65 -44.97
N LEU A 291 -14.35 3.59 -44.05
CA LEU A 291 -14.35 3.46 -42.59
C LEU A 291 -15.67 2.94 -41.99
N ARG A 292 -15.60 1.87 -41.17
CA ARG A 292 -16.54 1.57 -40.06
C ARG A 292 -15.89 0.66 -39.01
N GLY A 293 -15.96 1.08 -37.74
CA GLY A 293 -15.95 0.19 -36.57
C GLY A 293 -14.58 -0.27 -36.04
N TYR A 294 -13.92 0.57 -35.25
CA TYR A 294 -12.77 0.16 -34.44
C TYR A 294 -13.27 -0.56 -33.16
N CYS A 295 -13.11 -1.88 -33.12
CA CYS A 295 -13.10 -2.69 -31.90
C CYS A 295 -11.86 -3.58 -31.96
N PRO A 296 -10.99 -3.54 -30.94
CA PRO A 296 -10.27 -4.73 -30.55
C PRO A 296 -10.67 -5.13 -29.12
N GLY A 297 -11.52 -6.15 -29.05
CA GLY A 297 -11.73 -6.92 -27.82
C GLY A 297 -10.53 -7.81 -27.53
N TYR A 298 -10.23 -8.02 -26.25
CA TYR A 298 -9.39 -9.13 -25.82
C TYR A 298 -10.28 -10.36 -25.61
N THR A 299 -10.22 -11.28 -26.55
CA THR A 299 -10.75 -12.65 -26.43
C THR A 299 -9.92 -13.43 -25.42
N SER A 300 -10.59 -13.98 -24.39
CA SER A 300 -10.02 -15.00 -23.53
C SER A 300 -10.01 -16.34 -24.27
N PHE A 301 -8.89 -17.04 -24.24
CA PHE A 301 -8.84 -18.45 -24.57
C PHE A 301 -9.25 -19.24 -23.33
N ASP A 302 -10.37 -19.96 -23.42
CA ASP A 302 -10.55 -21.21 -22.69
C ASP A 302 -11.57 -22.08 -23.46
N GLU A 303 -11.08 -22.82 -24.45
CA GLU A 303 -11.81 -23.93 -25.03
C GLU A 303 -11.69 -25.14 -24.11
N ARG A 304 -12.73 -25.42 -23.32
CA ARG A 304 -13.26 -26.78 -23.04
C ARG A 304 -14.32 -26.70 -21.94
N SER A 305 -15.57 -26.48 -22.33
CA SER A 305 -16.70 -27.13 -21.67
C SER A 305 -17.90 -27.12 -22.61
N ARG A 306 -18.20 -28.29 -23.17
CA ARG A 306 -19.50 -28.59 -23.76
C ARG A 306 -20.36 -29.14 -22.64
N ASP A 307 -21.33 -28.38 -22.15
CA ASP A 307 -22.66 -28.94 -21.95
C ASP A 307 -23.71 -27.81 -21.94
N ILE A 308 -24.67 -27.95 -22.84
CA ILE A 308 -25.87 -27.12 -22.94
C ILE A 308 -26.95 -27.84 -22.15
N ARG A 309 -27.58 -27.19 -21.18
CA ARG A 309 -28.96 -27.48 -20.75
C ARG A 309 -29.51 -26.29 -19.96
N GLY A 310 -30.49 -25.62 -20.56
CA GLY A 310 -31.10 -24.39 -20.05
C GLY A 310 -32.28 -24.59 -19.11
N ALA A 311 -32.72 -23.48 -18.51
CA ALA A 311 -34.10 -23.14 -18.13
C ALA A 311 -34.13 -21.65 -17.63
N PRO A 312 -35.30 -21.03 -17.38
CA PRO A 312 -36.01 -20.08 -18.25
C PRO A 312 -36.02 -18.63 -17.72
N PRO A 313 -36.57 -17.64 -18.47
CA PRO A 313 -36.62 -16.25 -18.03
C PRO A 313 -37.75 -16.05 -17.01
N ARG A 314 -37.48 -15.31 -15.93
CA ARG A 314 -38.53 -14.70 -15.11
C ARG A 314 -38.38 -13.19 -15.16
N GLY A 315 -39.38 -12.57 -15.78
CA GLY A 315 -39.62 -11.13 -15.75
C GLY A 315 -40.23 -10.67 -14.41
N PRO A 316 -40.98 -9.56 -14.41
CA PRO A 316 -40.55 -8.33 -13.73
C PRO A 316 -41.35 -8.07 -12.45
N TYR A 317 -40.81 -7.27 -11.54
CA TYR A 317 -41.60 -6.63 -10.48
C TYR A 317 -41.48 -5.10 -10.53
N PRO A 318 -42.53 -4.39 -10.06
CA PRO A 318 -42.94 -3.12 -10.62
C PRO A 318 -42.56 -1.90 -9.75
N PHE A 319 -42.64 -0.74 -10.41
CA PHE A 319 -42.50 0.63 -9.92
C PHE A 319 -43.53 1.02 -8.83
N HIS A 320 -43.13 1.93 -7.93
CA HIS A 320 -43.76 3.23 -7.59
C HIS A 320 -42.93 3.88 -6.46
N GLY A 321 -42.50 5.14 -6.49
CA GLY A 321 -42.62 6.21 -7.47
C GLY A 321 -41.96 7.47 -6.88
N MET A 322 -41.19 8.18 -7.70
CA MET A 322 -41.26 9.65 -7.82
C MET A 322 -40.36 10.07 -8.97
N ASN A 323 -41.01 10.49 -10.04
CA ASN A 323 -40.42 11.18 -11.17
C ASN A 323 -40.22 12.65 -10.76
N MET A 324 -39.00 13.16 -10.81
CA MET A 324 -38.77 14.51 -11.31
C MET A 324 -37.70 14.45 -12.39
N MET A 325 -38.05 15.10 -13.50
CA MET A 325 -37.43 15.10 -14.81
C MET A 325 -36.01 15.67 -14.84
N MET A 326 -35.16 14.98 -15.60
CA MET A 326 -34.38 15.49 -16.75
C MET A 326 -33.49 16.71 -16.55
N ASN A 327 -32.17 16.46 -16.51
CA ASN A 327 -31.21 16.92 -17.52
C ASN A 327 -29.79 16.56 -17.04
N ILE A 328 -29.07 15.67 -17.71
CA ILE A 328 -27.61 15.68 -17.90
C ILE A 328 -27.28 14.67 -19.02
N ALA A 329 -26.46 15.11 -19.97
CA ALA A 329 -26.03 14.44 -21.18
C ALA A 329 -25.29 13.10 -20.95
N PRO A 330 -25.19 12.21 -21.96
CA PRO A 330 -24.40 11.00 -21.86
C PRO A 330 -22.90 11.34 -21.71
N HIS A 331 -22.28 10.84 -20.65
CA HIS A 331 -20.82 10.90 -20.50
C HIS A 331 -20.13 10.06 -21.60
N PRO A 332 -19.05 10.55 -22.22
CA PRO A 332 -18.27 9.78 -23.18
C PRO A 332 -17.44 8.68 -22.46
N PRO A 333 -17.05 7.61 -23.18
CA PRO A 333 -16.20 6.56 -22.61
C PRO A 333 -14.83 7.10 -22.21
N PHE A 334 -14.37 6.75 -21.01
CA PHE A 334 -13.04 7.10 -20.51
C PHE A 334 -11.93 6.48 -21.38
N PRO A 335 -10.87 7.25 -21.73
CA PRO A 335 -9.70 6.70 -22.40
C PRO A 335 -8.87 5.82 -21.44
N PRO A 336 -8.03 4.91 -21.96
CA PRO A 336 -7.12 4.12 -21.14
C PRO A 336 -6.19 5.02 -20.32
N MET A 337 -6.13 4.76 -19.00
CA MET A 337 -5.35 5.54 -18.02
C MET A 337 -3.84 5.42 -18.30
N ASN A 338 -3.31 6.36 -19.06
CA ASN A 338 -1.89 6.69 -19.07
C ASN A 338 -1.65 7.69 -17.93
N PHE A 339 -0.97 7.29 -16.86
CA PHE A 339 -0.54 8.20 -15.80
C PHE A 339 0.52 9.17 -16.35
N GLY A 340 0.05 10.31 -16.86
CA GLY A 340 0.88 11.39 -17.38
C GLY A 340 0.14 12.69 -17.67
N TYR A 341 -1.15 12.81 -17.29
CA TYR A 341 -1.94 14.02 -17.53
C TYR A 341 -2.57 14.49 -16.20
N PHE A 342 -2.02 15.55 -15.63
CA PHE A 342 -2.65 16.32 -14.56
C PHE A 342 -3.50 17.42 -15.21
N PRO A 343 -4.79 17.58 -14.88
CA PRO A 343 -5.53 18.77 -15.27
C PRO A 343 -5.06 19.98 -14.44
N ASP A 344 -5.03 21.14 -15.10
CA ASP A 344 -4.58 22.43 -14.56
C ASP A 344 -5.20 22.80 -13.21
N HIS A 345 -4.34 23.24 -12.29
CA HIS A 345 -4.66 23.83 -11.00
C HIS A 345 -5.41 25.16 -11.17
N LYS A 346 -6.74 25.13 -11.21
CA LYS A 346 -7.59 26.29 -10.89
C LYS A 346 -8.89 25.83 -10.25
N GLN A 347 -8.87 25.50 -8.95
CA GLN A 347 -10.04 25.57 -8.05
C GLN A 347 -9.71 25.11 -6.62
N PHE A 348 -8.71 25.68 -5.96
CA PHE A 348 -8.57 25.62 -4.50
C PHE A 348 -7.73 26.83 -4.03
N GLU A 349 -8.29 28.03 -4.16
CA GLU A 349 -7.82 29.19 -3.39
C GLU A 349 -8.80 29.42 -2.26
N ASP A 350 -8.41 29.03 -1.04
CA ASP A 350 -8.71 29.71 0.23
C ASP A 350 -8.37 28.79 1.41
N GLN A 351 -7.09 28.44 1.59
CA GLN A 351 -6.55 28.09 2.91
C GLN A 351 -5.13 28.65 3.05
N GLN A 352 -4.91 29.30 4.19
CA GLN A 352 -3.77 30.14 4.52
C GLN A 352 -2.43 29.44 4.30
N ARG A 353 -1.52 30.15 3.62
CA ARG A 353 -0.16 29.72 3.28
C ARG A 353 0.64 29.37 4.55
N LEU A 354 0.91 28.09 4.76
CA LEU A 354 2.00 27.64 5.63
C LEU A 354 3.34 27.93 4.93
N PRO A 355 4.38 28.39 5.65
CA PRO A 355 5.65 28.73 5.03
C PRO A 355 6.36 27.47 4.51
N MET A 356 6.49 27.37 3.19
CA MET A 356 7.35 26.38 2.53
C MET A 356 8.78 26.50 3.07
N ARG A 357 9.27 25.45 3.73
CA ARG A 357 10.69 25.34 4.06
C ARG A 357 11.48 25.01 2.80
N ARG A 358 12.57 25.75 2.59
CA ARG A 358 13.54 25.52 1.51
C ARG A 358 14.26 24.17 1.70
N PRO A 359 14.79 23.56 0.63
CA PRO A 359 15.61 22.36 0.71
C PRO A 359 16.82 22.58 1.63
N ILE A 360 17.07 21.63 2.54
CA ILE A 360 18.28 21.60 3.35
C ILE A 360 19.47 21.35 2.41
N LYS A 361 20.18 22.42 2.03
CA LYS A 361 21.56 22.31 1.57
C LYS A 361 22.40 21.93 2.77
N GLN A 362 22.98 20.72 2.77
CA GLN A 362 24.11 20.42 3.64
C GLN A 362 25.21 21.45 3.39
N ARG A 363 25.62 22.16 4.44
CA ARG A 363 26.57 23.25 4.35
C ARG A 363 27.74 23.02 5.31
N ASP A 364 28.51 21.97 5.04
CA ASP A 364 29.94 21.90 5.32
C ASP A 364 30.58 20.68 4.64
N GLY A 365 31.21 20.91 3.49
CA GLY A 365 31.96 19.89 2.76
C GLY A 365 33.21 19.41 3.50
N ARG A 366 33.05 18.54 4.51
CA ARG A 366 34.16 17.81 5.14
C ARG A 366 33.86 16.32 5.28
N ILE A 367 34.71 15.53 4.64
CA ILE A 367 34.79 14.08 4.80
C ILE A 367 35.51 13.79 6.12
N HIS A 368 34.85 13.11 7.06
CA HIS A 368 35.51 12.49 8.19
C HIS A 368 35.44 10.95 8.06
N PRO A 369 36.59 10.24 8.03
CA PRO A 369 36.61 8.79 8.02
C PRO A 369 36.36 8.28 9.44
N TYR A 370 35.26 7.56 9.65
CA TYR A 370 35.05 6.84 10.91
C TYR A 370 36.06 5.71 11.02
N ARG A 371 37.04 5.93 11.90
CA ARG A 371 38.01 4.96 12.38
C ARG A 371 37.28 4.00 13.33
N ILE A 372 37.32 2.72 12.99
CA ILE A 372 36.91 1.60 13.84
C ILE A 372 37.80 1.59 15.09
N PRO A 373 37.27 1.61 16.33
CA PRO A 373 38.04 1.22 17.50
C PRO A 373 38.11 -0.31 17.53
N THR A 374 39.31 -0.82 17.24
CA THR A 374 39.73 -2.19 17.49
C THR A 374 39.62 -2.54 18.98
N SER A 375 39.14 -3.77 19.21
CA SER A 375 39.32 -4.65 20.38
C SER A 375 40.45 -4.29 21.35
N PHE A 376 40.21 -4.43 22.66
CA PHE A 376 41.20 -4.85 23.68
C PHE A 376 40.52 -5.25 25.01
N PRO A 377 41.18 -5.97 25.94
CA PRO A 377 40.87 -7.38 26.17
C PRO A 377 40.36 -7.71 27.58
N SER A 378 39.95 -8.96 27.72
CA SER A 378 39.82 -9.74 28.95
C SER A 378 41.03 -9.63 29.91
N ARG A 379 40.75 -9.41 31.21
CA ARG A 379 41.43 -9.96 32.40
C ARG A 379 40.55 -9.67 33.63
N ILE A 380 40.02 -10.68 34.32
CA ILE A 380 40.58 -11.26 35.57
C ILE A 380 40.89 -10.16 36.61
N TYR A 381 39.97 -9.94 37.56
CA TYR A 381 39.97 -10.56 38.89
C TYR A 381 38.53 -10.66 39.42
#